data_AF-A0A0G4L5R4-F1
#
_entry.id   AF-A0A0G4L5R4-F1
#
_cell.length_a   1.000
_cell.length_b   1.000
_cell.length_c   1.000
_cell.angle_alpha   90.00
_cell.angle_beta   90.00
_cell.angle_gamma   90.00
#
_symmetry.space_group_name_H-M   'P 1'
#
loop_
_entity.id
_entity.type
_entity.pdbx_description
1 polymer ?
#
loop_
_entity_poly.entity_id
_entity_poly.type
_entity_poly.pdbx_seq_one_letter_code
_entity_poly.pdbx_strand_id
1 'polypeptide(L)'
;THGFYDCIARPLDIPEEWDYEERKKQTFPPAGKYTSQNPDWKEAYVDRMVQLVQRDKNHSSIIMWSLGNEAFYGDNHKAMYEYGKAFDPTRPIHYEGDVDAVTADMFSYMYPPIDRLLHLMKTAGVKEDGSWDKPIVLCEYAHAMGNGPGALDDYVETFEANERLQGGYIWEWANHGIWKED
;
A
#
# COMPACT_ATOMS: atom_id res chain seq x y z
N THR A 1 10.28 5.33 -7.04
CA THR A 1 9.72 3.97 -7.21
C THR A 1 9.77 3.58 -8.68
N HIS A 2 9.13 4.34 -9.56
CA HIS A 2 9.19 4.17 -11.02
C HIS A 2 10.62 4.10 -11.63
N GLY A 3 11.58 4.90 -11.13
CA GLY A 3 12.94 4.88 -11.67
C GLY A 3 13.70 3.56 -11.49
N PHE A 4 13.64 2.94 -10.30
CA PHE A 4 14.31 1.65 -10.06
C PHE A 4 13.58 0.51 -10.79
N TYR A 5 12.25 0.58 -10.86
CA TYR A 5 11.46 -0.32 -11.68
C TYR A 5 11.92 -0.27 -13.15
N ASP A 6 12.01 0.93 -13.74
CA ASP A 6 12.45 1.11 -15.13
C ASP A 6 13.85 0.56 -15.39
N CYS A 7 14.79 0.76 -14.45
CA CYS A 7 16.15 0.23 -14.54
C CYS A 7 16.18 -1.30 -14.61
N ILE A 8 15.23 -1.98 -13.96
CA ILE A 8 15.09 -3.43 -14.00
C ILE A 8 14.27 -3.89 -15.21
N ALA A 9 13.17 -3.21 -15.51
CA ALA A 9 12.22 -3.65 -16.53
C ALA A 9 12.79 -3.51 -17.95
N ARG A 10 13.52 -2.42 -18.25
CA ARG A 10 14.04 -2.15 -19.61
C ARG A 10 15.00 -3.23 -20.12
N PRO A 11 15.99 -3.72 -19.34
CA PRO A 11 16.88 -4.79 -19.80
C PRO A 11 16.21 -6.17 -19.89
N LEU A 12 15.09 -6.37 -19.18
CA LEU A 12 14.38 -7.65 -19.16
C LEU A 12 13.48 -7.85 -20.39
N ASP A 13 13.33 -6.82 -21.24
CA ASP A 13 12.48 -6.86 -22.45
C ASP A 13 11.10 -7.46 -22.17
N ILE A 14 10.50 -7.00 -21.06
CA ILE A 14 9.26 -7.56 -20.54
C ILE A 14 8.14 -7.26 -21.55
N PRO A 15 7.38 -8.28 -22.00
CA PRO A 15 6.34 -8.07 -22.99
C PRO A 15 5.25 -7.12 -22.48
N GLU A 16 4.77 -6.22 -23.35
CA GLU A 16 3.76 -5.22 -22.99
C GLU A 16 2.40 -5.87 -22.65
N GLU A 17 2.13 -7.06 -23.19
CA GLU A 17 0.92 -7.84 -22.98
C GLU A 17 0.81 -8.48 -21.60
N TRP A 18 1.90 -8.53 -20.82
CA TRP A 18 1.86 -9.06 -19.46
C TRP A 18 0.98 -8.21 -18.57
N ASP A 19 0.23 -8.87 -17.68
CA ASP A 19 -0.55 -8.14 -16.71
C ASP A 19 0.38 -7.37 -15.75
N TYR A 20 -0.13 -6.28 -15.17
CA TYR A 20 0.68 -5.42 -14.33
C TYR A 20 1.25 -6.16 -13.10
N GLU A 21 0.51 -7.11 -12.53
CA GLU A 21 0.93 -7.86 -11.35
C GLU A 21 2.01 -8.90 -11.68
N GLU A 22 1.93 -9.55 -12.83
CA GLU A 22 2.97 -10.42 -13.38
C GLU A 22 4.27 -9.65 -13.57
N ARG A 23 4.18 -8.43 -14.10
CA ARG A 23 5.35 -7.54 -14.24
C ARG A 23 5.92 -7.14 -12.88
N LYS A 24 5.07 -6.78 -11.90
CA LYS A 24 5.51 -6.48 -10.53
C LYS A 24 6.28 -7.65 -9.91
N LYS A 25 5.79 -8.88 -10.05
CA LYS A 25 6.45 -10.08 -9.50
C LYS A 25 7.89 -10.26 -9.99
N GLN A 26 8.17 -9.93 -11.25
CA GLN A 26 9.53 -10.03 -11.80
C GLN A 26 10.42 -8.83 -11.45
N THR A 27 9.83 -7.64 -11.32
CA THR A 27 10.59 -6.37 -11.29
C THR A 27 10.75 -5.80 -9.88
N PHE A 28 9.75 -5.94 -9.02
CA PHE A 28 9.73 -5.30 -7.70
C PHE A 28 10.75 -5.90 -6.73
N PRO A 29 10.91 -7.23 -6.62
CA PRO A 29 11.94 -7.81 -5.75
C PRO A 29 13.37 -7.35 -6.12
N PRO A 30 13.84 -7.42 -7.39
CA PRO A 30 15.15 -6.89 -7.74
C PRO A 30 15.25 -5.37 -7.63
N ALA A 31 14.19 -4.61 -7.93
CA ALA A 31 14.20 -3.15 -7.75
C ALA A 31 14.32 -2.76 -6.26
N GLY A 32 13.68 -3.52 -5.37
CA GLY A 32 13.79 -3.38 -3.92
C GLY A 32 15.23 -3.51 -3.41
N LYS A 33 16.09 -4.29 -4.08
CA LYS A 33 17.51 -4.45 -3.71
C LYS A 33 18.33 -3.17 -3.78
N TYR A 34 17.86 -2.14 -4.50
CA TYR A 34 18.54 -0.84 -4.49
C TYR A 34 18.30 -0.06 -3.20
N THR A 35 17.16 -0.28 -2.52
CA THR A 35 16.74 0.52 -1.35
C THR A 35 16.09 -0.31 -0.25
N SER A 36 14.84 -0.73 -0.41
CA SER A 36 14.01 -1.37 0.63
C SER A 36 14.53 -2.72 1.14
N GLN A 37 15.32 -3.42 0.32
CA GLN A 37 16.01 -4.66 0.64
C GLN A 37 17.54 -4.45 0.75
N ASN A 38 18.00 -3.20 0.80
CA ASN A 38 19.41 -2.84 0.91
C ASN A 38 19.76 -2.47 2.36
N PRO A 39 20.65 -3.22 3.05
CA PRO A 39 21.00 -2.95 4.44
C PRO A 39 21.63 -1.57 4.67
N ASP A 40 22.29 -0.98 3.67
CA ASP A 40 22.90 0.36 3.79
C ASP A 40 21.85 1.46 4.03
N TRP A 41 20.60 1.20 3.64
CA TRP A 41 19.48 2.12 3.83
C TRP A 41 18.68 1.88 5.10
N LYS A 42 18.99 0.82 5.87
CA LYS A 42 18.20 0.41 7.03
C LYS A 42 18.02 1.54 8.05
N GLU A 43 19.10 2.21 8.42
CA GLU A 43 19.05 3.30 9.40
C GLU A 43 18.18 4.46 8.91
N ALA A 44 18.27 4.80 7.62
CA ALA A 44 17.44 5.85 7.03
C ALA A 44 15.96 5.49 7.05
N TYR A 45 15.60 4.24 6.74
CA TYR A 45 14.21 3.76 6.80
C TYR A 45 13.65 3.83 8.22
N VAL A 46 14.41 3.30 9.20
CA VAL A 46 14.00 3.33 10.61
C VAL A 46 13.88 4.75 11.13
N ASP A 47 14.81 5.66 10.78
CA ASP A 47 14.72 7.07 11.17
C ASP A 47 13.44 7.73 10.67
N ARG A 48 12.99 7.46 9.43
CA ARG A 48 11.69 7.98 8.94
C ARG A 48 10.51 7.55 9.83
N MET A 49 10.50 6.28 10.25
CA MET A 49 9.47 5.77 11.15
C MET A 49 9.59 6.38 12.55
N VAL A 50 10.81 6.54 13.06
CA VAL A 50 11.08 7.21 14.35
C VAL A 50 10.52 8.63 14.32
N GLN A 51 10.88 9.43 13.32
CA GLN A 51 10.45 10.82 13.21
C GLN A 51 8.93 10.95 13.09
N LEU A 52 8.30 10.12 12.26
CA LEU A 52 6.84 10.08 12.10
C LEU A 52 6.15 9.87 13.45
N VAL A 53 6.48 8.77 14.14
CA VAL A 53 5.76 8.37 15.35
C VAL A 53 6.10 9.30 16.51
N GLN A 54 7.38 9.67 16.68
CA GLN A 54 7.79 10.53 17.80
C GLN A 54 7.12 11.90 17.77
N ARG A 55 6.92 12.46 16.56
CA ARG A 55 6.28 13.76 16.38
C ARG A 55 4.80 13.71 16.75
N ASP A 56 4.07 12.68 16.30
CA ASP A 56 2.60 12.74 16.29
C ASP A 56 1.88 11.75 17.24
N LYS A 57 2.61 10.92 17.99
CA LYS A 57 2.07 9.87 18.88
C LYS A 57 0.92 10.26 19.84
N ASN A 58 0.81 11.53 20.21
CA ASN A 58 -0.17 12.02 21.18
C ASN A 58 -1.50 12.48 20.55
N HIS A 59 -1.68 12.34 19.23
CA HIS A 59 -2.92 12.73 18.55
C HIS A 59 -3.90 11.54 18.47
N SER A 60 -5.10 11.73 19.03
CA SER A 60 -6.17 10.71 19.01
C SER A 60 -6.79 10.52 17.62
N SER A 61 -6.66 11.49 16.73
CA SER A 61 -7.13 11.39 15.34
C SER A 61 -6.29 10.44 14.49
N ILE A 62 -5.05 10.16 14.92
CA ILE A 62 -4.19 9.19 14.24
C ILE A 62 -4.56 7.81 14.77
N ILE A 63 -5.11 6.98 13.90
CA ILE A 63 -5.55 5.62 14.24
C ILE A 63 -4.64 4.54 13.65
N MET A 64 -3.69 4.90 12.78
CA MET A 64 -2.80 3.97 12.10
C MET A 64 -1.52 4.68 11.68
N TRP A 65 -0.40 3.94 11.62
CA TRP A 65 0.85 4.41 11.04
C TRP A 65 1.07 3.76 9.69
N SER A 66 1.62 4.49 8.72
CA SER A 66 2.03 3.88 7.45
C SER A 66 3.55 3.88 7.28
N LEU A 67 4.10 2.78 6.76
CA LEU A 67 5.53 2.64 6.50
C LEU A 67 6.00 3.43 5.26
N GLY A 68 5.08 4.00 4.48
CA GLY A 68 5.37 4.73 3.26
C GLY A 68 4.41 4.35 2.14
N ASN A 69 4.77 4.69 0.90
CA ASN A 69 3.98 4.38 -0.29
C ASN A 69 4.87 3.89 -1.44
N GLU A 70 4.40 2.86 -2.17
CA GLU A 70 4.99 2.30 -3.38
C GLU A 70 6.51 1.96 -3.34
N ALA A 71 7.11 1.83 -2.17
CA ALA A 71 8.56 1.69 -2.00
C ALA A 71 9.04 0.23 -2.15
N PHE A 72 8.38 -0.62 -2.95
CA PHE A 72 8.65 -2.07 -3.00
C PHE A 72 8.49 -2.71 -1.61
N TYR A 73 9.06 -3.90 -1.37
CA TYR A 73 9.09 -4.51 -0.05
C TYR A 73 10.47 -5.10 0.25
N GLY A 74 10.82 -5.19 1.53
CA GLY A 74 12.10 -5.74 1.97
C GLY A 74 12.38 -5.53 3.45
N ASP A 75 13.52 -6.06 3.93
CA ASP A 75 13.90 -6.09 5.35
C ASP A 75 13.90 -4.73 6.05
N ASN A 76 14.05 -3.63 5.31
CA ASN A 76 13.99 -2.30 5.92
C ASN A 76 12.56 -1.92 6.35
N HIS A 77 11.52 -2.37 5.65
CA HIS A 77 10.13 -2.21 6.09
C HIS A 77 9.86 -3.05 7.33
N LYS A 78 10.40 -4.27 7.40
CA LYS A 78 10.33 -5.10 8.60
C LYS A 78 10.96 -4.41 9.80
N ALA A 79 12.12 -3.79 9.63
CA ALA A 79 12.77 -3.02 10.69
C ALA A 79 11.94 -1.80 11.15
N MET A 80 11.28 -1.10 10.22
CA MET A 80 10.34 -0.03 10.57
C MET A 80 9.13 -0.54 11.34
N TYR A 81 8.54 -1.66 10.90
CA TYR A 81 7.42 -2.31 11.57
C TYR A 81 7.79 -2.73 13.00
N GLU A 82 8.93 -3.40 13.17
CA GLU A 82 9.42 -3.83 14.49
C GLU A 82 9.59 -2.64 15.44
N TYR A 83 10.19 -1.53 14.96
CA TYR A 83 10.28 -0.30 15.76
C TYR A 83 8.88 0.25 16.09
N GLY A 84 7.99 0.35 15.09
CA GLY A 84 6.64 0.89 15.25
C GLY A 84 5.83 0.12 16.30
N LYS A 85 5.81 -1.22 16.21
CA LYS A 85 5.11 -2.08 17.19
C LYS A 85 5.74 -2.05 18.57
N ALA A 86 7.07 -1.96 18.66
CA ALA A 86 7.76 -1.88 19.94
C ALA A 86 7.52 -0.54 20.66
N PHE A 87 7.48 0.56 19.90
CA PHE A 87 7.32 1.90 20.46
C PHE A 87 5.86 2.26 20.73
N ASP A 88 4.96 2.03 19.77
CA ASP A 88 3.53 2.34 19.86
C ASP A 88 2.68 1.12 19.50
N PRO A 89 2.44 0.20 20.46
CA PRO A 89 1.58 -0.95 20.24
C PRO A 89 0.09 -0.59 20.16
N THR A 90 -0.29 0.68 20.36
CA THR A 90 -1.70 1.10 20.42
C THR A 90 -2.35 1.32 19.06
N ARG A 91 -1.56 1.38 17.98
CA ARG A 91 -2.04 1.65 16.63
C ARG A 91 -1.60 0.55 15.64
N PRO A 92 -2.47 0.12 14.71
CA PRO A 92 -2.07 -0.75 13.61
C PRO A 92 -1.10 -0.07 12.64
N ILE A 93 -0.30 -0.88 11.95
CA ILE A 93 0.63 -0.46 10.91
C ILE A 93 0.10 -0.87 9.52
N HIS A 94 0.18 0.06 8.57
CA HIS A 94 -0.25 -0.09 7.18
C HIS A 94 0.92 0.02 6.21
N TYR A 95 0.96 -0.85 5.22
CA TYR A 95 1.80 -0.68 4.05
C TYR A 95 1.30 -1.54 2.88
N GLU A 96 0.88 -0.91 1.77
CA GLU A 96 0.36 -1.62 0.59
C GLU A 96 1.43 -2.45 -0.12
N GLY A 97 2.68 -1.98 -0.14
CA GLY A 97 3.77 -2.66 -0.83
C GLY A 97 4.08 -4.05 -0.25
N ASP A 98 3.68 -4.33 0.99
CA ASP A 98 3.71 -5.65 1.61
C ASP A 98 2.42 -6.41 1.29
N VAL A 99 2.38 -6.99 0.08
CA VAL A 99 1.18 -7.63 -0.50
C VAL A 99 0.60 -8.78 0.34
N ASP A 100 1.45 -9.45 1.12
CA ASP A 100 1.07 -10.56 2.01
C ASP A 100 0.84 -10.08 3.46
N ALA A 101 0.97 -8.76 3.69
CA ALA A 101 0.90 -8.11 4.99
C ALA A 101 1.77 -8.80 6.04
N VAL A 102 2.98 -9.26 5.71
CA VAL A 102 3.88 -9.96 6.65
C VAL A 102 4.24 -9.07 7.84
N THR A 103 4.41 -7.77 7.57
CA THR A 103 4.78 -6.69 8.49
C THR A 103 3.80 -5.52 8.38
N ALA A 104 2.52 -5.84 8.23
CA ALA A 104 1.40 -4.90 8.32
C ALA A 104 0.24 -5.56 9.08
N ASP A 105 -0.60 -4.76 9.72
CA ASP A 105 -1.76 -5.21 10.51
C ASP A 105 -3.06 -5.27 9.69
N MET A 106 -3.00 -4.95 8.39
CA MET A 106 -4.11 -5.03 7.44
C MET A 106 -3.58 -5.35 6.04
N PHE A 107 -4.44 -5.91 5.21
CA PHE A 107 -4.22 -5.91 3.76
C PHE A 107 -4.60 -4.55 3.21
N SER A 108 -3.85 -4.09 2.22
CA SER A 108 -4.14 -2.84 1.53
C SER A 108 -3.93 -3.00 0.04
N TYR A 109 -4.78 -2.35 -0.76
CA TYR A 109 -4.72 -2.39 -2.21
C TYR A 109 -4.99 -1.01 -2.80
N MET A 110 -4.40 -0.75 -3.96
CA MET A 110 -4.66 0.46 -4.75
C MET A 110 -5.39 0.08 -6.03
N TYR A 111 -6.52 0.75 -6.29
CA TYR A 111 -7.31 0.62 -7.52
C TYR A 111 -7.73 -0.80 -7.95
N PRO A 112 -8.07 -1.75 -7.05
CA PRO A 112 -8.54 -3.05 -7.50
C PRO A 112 -9.94 -2.93 -8.13
N PRO A 113 -10.18 -3.50 -9.32
CA PRO A 113 -11.55 -3.74 -9.80
C PRO A 113 -12.38 -4.51 -8.76
N ILE A 114 -13.70 -4.29 -8.73
CA ILE A 114 -14.58 -4.85 -7.69
C ILE A 114 -14.54 -6.38 -7.65
N ASP A 115 -14.50 -7.05 -8.80
CA ASP A 115 -14.37 -8.50 -8.90
C ASP A 115 -13.04 -9.01 -8.30
N ARG A 116 -11.94 -8.29 -8.57
CA ARG A 116 -10.64 -8.55 -7.94
C ARG A 116 -10.69 -8.31 -6.43
N LEU A 117 -11.33 -7.23 -5.97
CA LEU A 117 -11.47 -6.93 -4.55
C LEU A 117 -12.24 -8.04 -3.82
N LEU A 118 -13.36 -8.49 -4.38
CA LEU A 118 -14.15 -9.60 -3.85
C LEU A 118 -13.37 -10.92 -3.86
N HIS A 119 -12.50 -11.13 -4.86
CA HIS A 119 -11.60 -12.28 -4.88
C HIS A 119 -10.59 -12.21 -3.73
N LEU A 120 -9.86 -11.09 -3.61
CA LEU A 120 -8.86 -10.88 -2.56
C LEU A 120 -9.48 -10.99 -1.15
N MET A 121 -10.68 -10.46 -0.97
CA MET A 121 -11.45 -10.61 0.27
C MET A 121 -11.68 -12.08 0.66
N LYS A 122 -11.82 -12.97 -0.31
CA LYS A 122 -12.05 -14.41 -0.09
C LYS A 122 -10.77 -15.22 0.01
N THR A 123 -9.62 -14.70 -0.43
CA THR A 123 -8.39 -15.48 -0.56
C THR A 123 -7.21 -14.96 0.24
N ALA A 124 -6.98 -13.65 0.31
CA ALA A 124 -5.81 -13.08 0.97
C ALA A 124 -5.87 -13.32 2.49
N GLY A 125 -4.93 -14.08 3.05
CA GLY A 125 -4.85 -14.35 4.49
C GLY A 125 -6.10 -15.02 5.10
N VAL A 126 -6.92 -15.68 4.28
CA VAL A 126 -8.06 -16.49 4.75
C VAL A 126 -7.58 -17.90 5.08
N LYS A 127 -7.94 -18.41 6.26
CA LYS A 127 -7.59 -19.75 6.73
C LYS A 127 -8.53 -20.81 6.11
N GLU A 128 -8.17 -22.08 6.25
CA GLU A 128 -8.96 -23.20 5.71
C GLU A 128 -10.41 -23.25 6.22
N ASP A 129 -10.64 -22.74 7.44
CA ASP A 129 -11.97 -22.66 8.07
C ASP A 129 -12.77 -21.41 7.66
N GLY A 130 -12.23 -20.59 6.74
CA GLY A 130 -12.83 -19.34 6.27
C GLY A 130 -12.63 -18.15 7.18
N SER A 131 -11.97 -18.30 8.34
CA SER A 131 -11.65 -17.18 9.23
C SER A 131 -10.48 -16.34 8.68
N TRP A 132 -10.44 -15.08 9.10
CA TRP A 132 -9.41 -14.11 8.70
C TRP A 132 -9.04 -13.25 9.90
N ASP A 133 -7.77 -12.83 9.97
CA ASP A 133 -7.26 -12.02 11.10
C ASP A 133 -7.08 -10.54 10.74
N LYS A 134 -7.01 -10.23 9.43
CA LYS A 134 -6.68 -8.89 8.92
C LYS A 134 -7.79 -8.37 8.00
N PRO A 135 -8.26 -7.12 8.21
CA PRO A 135 -9.18 -6.48 7.29
C PRO A 135 -8.48 -6.06 6.00
N ILE A 136 -9.27 -5.58 5.05
CA ILE A 136 -8.79 -4.97 3.80
C ILE A 136 -9.22 -3.50 3.78
N VAL A 137 -8.30 -2.60 3.43
CA VAL A 137 -8.55 -1.18 3.16
C VAL A 137 -8.08 -0.86 1.75
N LEU A 138 -8.78 0.02 1.03
CA LEU A 138 -8.23 0.60 -0.20
C LEU A 138 -7.52 1.91 0.13
N CYS A 139 -6.18 1.89 0.24
CA CYS A 139 -5.46 3.14 0.52
C CYS A 139 -5.54 4.14 -0.63
N GLU A 140 -5.80 3.67 -1.85
CA GLU A 140 -6.20 4.48 -3.00
C GLU A 140 -7.27 3.75 -3.82
N TYR A 141 -8.34 4.43 -4.19
CA TYR A 141 -9.32 3.92 -5.16
C TYR A 141 -9.99 5.06 -5.94
N ALA A 142 -10.78 4.70 -6.95
CA ALA A 142 -11.63 5.62 -7.72
C ALA A 142 -10.91 6.91 -8.18
N HIS A 143 -9.88 6.77 -9.02
CA HIS A 143 -9.04 7.88 -9.46
C HIS A 143 -9.86 9.08 -10.02
N ALA A 144 -9.83 10.22 -9.34
CA ALA A 144 -10.72 11.37 -9.50
C ALA A 144 -10.23 12.40 -10.54
N MET A 145 -9.48 11.95 -11.54
CA MET A 145 -8.91 12.84 -12.55
C MET A 145 -9.94 13.19 -13.64
N GLY A 146 -10.29 14.48 -13.73
CA GLY A 146 -11.11 15.01 -14.81
C GLY A 146 -12.59 14.65 -14.66
N ASN A 147 -13.21 14.08 -15.70
CA ASN A 147 -14.62 13.70 -15.68
C ASN A 147 -14.79 12.31 -15.05
N GLY A 148 -15.31 12.27 -13.82
CA GLY A 148 -15.45 11.05 -13.01
C GLY A 148 -15.39 11.38 -11.51
N PRO A 149 -15.03 10.42 -10.64
CA PRO A 149 -14.86 9.00 -10.92
C PRO A 149 -16.21 8.26 -10.99
N GLY A 150 -16.32 7.27 -11.89
CA GLY A 150 -17.51 6.41 -11.99
C GLY A 150 -17.49 5.25 -11.00
N ALA A 151 -18.61 4.53 -10.90
CA ALA A 151 -18.79 3.31 -10.07
C ALA A 151 -18.56 3.49 -8.56
N LEU A 152 -18.65 4.72 -8.04
CA LEU A 152 -18.51 4.97 -6.58
C LEU A 152 -19.57 4.22 -5.78
N ASP A 153 -20.82 4.21 -6.26
CA ASP A 153 -21.93 3.50 -5.62
C ASP A 153 -21.63 1.99 -5.52
N ASP A 154 -21.11 1.38 -6.59
CA ASP A 154 -20.76 -0.06 -6.60
C ASP A 154 -19.66 -0.39 -5.57
N TYR A 155 -18.66 0.49 -5.39
CA TYR A 155 -17.65 0.32 -4.34
C TYR A 155 -18.26 0.46 -2.95
N VAL A 156 -19.11 1.47 -2.71
CA VAL A 156 -19.76 1.70 -1.42
C VAL A 156 -20.66 0.52 -1.05
N GLU A 157 -21.51 0.06 -1.96
CA GLU A 157 -22.34 -1.13 -1.77
C GLU A 157 -21.48 -2.36 -1.45
N THR A 158 -20.35 -2.52 -2.14
CA THR A 158 -19.40 -3.61 -1.88
C THR A 158 -18.81 -3.52 -0.47
N PHE A 159 -18.43 -2.34 0.00
CA PHE A 159 -17.92 -2.15 1.37
C PHE A 159 -18.99 -2.43 2.43
N GLU A 160 -20.20 -1.90 2.25
CA GLU A 160 -21.30 -2.08 3.19
C GLU A 160 -21.76 -3.54 3.29
N ALA A 161 -21.68 -4.29 2.18
CA ALA A 161 -22.06 -5.70 2.15
C ALA A 161 -21.03 -6.66 2.78
N ASN A 162 -19.80 -6.20 3.06
CA ASN A 162 -18.70 -7.08 3.45
C ASN A 162 -17.88 -6.51 4.62
N GLU A 163 -18.09 -7.02 5.84
CA GLU A 163 -17.43 -6.55 7.08
C GLU A 163 -15.89 -6.52 7.00
N ARG A 164 -15.29 -7.42 6.22
CA ARG A 164 -13.83 -7.47 6.05
C ARG A 164 -13.28 -6.27 5.27
N LEU A 165 -14.10 -5.63 4.44
CA LEU A 165 -13.73 -4.47 3.64
C LEU A 165 -14.05 -3.17 4.42
N GLN A 166 -13.02 -2.48 4.91
CA GLN A 166 -13.19 -1.29 5.76
C GLN A 166 -13.20 0.03 4.97
N GLY A 167 -13.64 -0.01 3.72
CA GLY A 167 -13.72 1.16 2.84
C GLY A 167 -12.38 1.54 2.19
N GLY A 168 -12.25 2.81 1.81
CA GLY A 168 -11.07 3.30 1.14
C GLY A 168 -10.95 4.82 1.05
N TYR A 169 -9.82 5.28 0.50
CA TYR A 169 -9.49 6.68 0.34
C TYR A 169 -9.38 7.00 -1.17
N ILE A 170 -10.18 7.94 -1.65
CA ILE A 170 -10.19 8.33 -3.07
C ILE A 170 -8.88 9.05 -3.41
N TRP A 171 -8.26 8.68 -4.53
CA TRP A 171 -7.14 9.45 -5.09
C TRP A 171 -7.64 10.42 -6.16
N GLU A 172 -7.50 11.73 -6.06
CA GLU A 172 -6.93 12.52 -4.97
C GLU A 172 -7.88 13.66 -4.59
N TRP A 173 -7.55 14.35 -3.50
CA TRP A 173 -8.40 15.40 -2.96
C TRP A 173 -8.55 16.61 -3.89
N ALA A 174 -7.46 17.03 -4.53
CA ALA A 174 -7.44 18.25 -5.33
C ALA A 174 -6.37 18.18 -6.42
N ASN A 175 -6.65 18.81 -7.56
CA ASN A 175 -5.67 18.95 -8.64
C ASN A 175 -4.47 19.80 -8.19
N HIS A 176 -3.25 19.40 -8.55
CA HIS A 176 -2.01 20.12 -8.27
C HIS A 176 -1.67 21.21 -9.32
N GLY A 177 -2.68 21.94 -9.81
CA GLY A 177 -2.50 22.98 -10.82
C GLY A 177 -1.67 24.16 -10.30
N ILE A 178 -0.68 24.61 -11.10
CA ILE A 178 0.11 25.79 -10.79
C ILE A 178 -0.56 27.00 -11.45
N TRP A 179 -0.77 28.06 -10.67
CA TRP A 179 -1.23 29.34 -11.20
C TRP A 179 -0.25 29.89 -12.23
N LYS A 180 -0.78 30.32 -13.38
CA LYS A 180 0.00 30.97 -14.43
C LYS A 180 -0.77 32.18 -14.94
N GLU A 181 -0.09 33.31 -15.05
CA GLU A 181 -0.57 34.52 -15.73
C GLU A 181 -0.01 34.53 -17.16
N ASP A 182 -0.78 35.10 -18.10
CA ASP A 182 -0.38 35.24 -19.51
C ASP A 182 0.65 36.37 -19.73
#